data_AF-Q5ZJ44-F1
#
_entry.id   AF-Q5ZJ44-F1
#
_cell.length_a   1.000
_cell.length_b   1.000
_cell.length_c   1.000
_cell.angle_alpha   90.00
_cell.angle_beta   90.00
_cell.angle_gamma   90.00
#
_symmetry.space_group_name_H-M   'P 1'
#
loop_
_entity.id
_entity.type
_entity.pdbx_description
1 polymer ?
#
loop_
_entity_poly.entity_id
_entity_poly.type
_entity_poly.pdbx_seq_one_letter_code
_entity_poly.pdbx_strand_id
1 'polypeptide(L)'
;MGKLNVVMLRYLSKEHFRVLTAVEMGMKNHEIVPASLIASIASLKHGGCNKILRELGKHRLLAYERTKTVQGYRLTNAGYDYLALKTLSSPQVISSVGNQMGVGKEPDIYIVANEDEQQFAMKLHRLWKKLSFSQSWK
;
A
#
# COMPACT_ATOMS: atom_id res chain seq x y z
N MET A 1 -6.77 -14.19 1.57
CA MET A 1 -6.72 -12.93 2.34
C MET A 1 -5.29 -12.70 2.77
N GLY A 2 -4.66 -11.59 2.38
CA GLY A 2 -3.25 -11.32 2.69
C GLY A 2 -3.11 -10.64 4.05
N LYS A 3 -2.38 -11.26 4.98
CA LYS A 3 -1.93 -10.59 6.21
C LYS A 3 -1.05 -9.40 5.81
N LEU A 4 -1.32 -8.23 6.39
CA LEU A 4 -0.52 -7.03 6.14
C LEU A 4 0.80 -7.19 6.89
N ASN A 5 1.92 -7.26 6.15
CA ASN A 5 3.23 -7.44 6.76
C ASN A 5 3.87 -6.09 7.12
N VAL A 6 3.50 -5.57 8.27
CA VAL A 6 3.89 -4.23 8.73
C VAL A 6 5.40 -4.04 8.91
N VAL A 7 6.18 -5.13 8.95
CA VAL A 7 7.65 -5.09 8.95
C VAL A 7 8.19 -4.43 7.68
N MET A 8 7.51 -4.57 6.54
CA MET A 8 7.97 -4.02 5.27
C MET A 8 7.91 -2.50 5.20
N LEU A 9 7.11 -1.83 6.05
CA LEU A 9 7.13 -0.36 6.17
C LEU A 9 8.53 0.15 6.53
N ARG A 10 9.32 -0.62 7.29
CA ARG A 10 10.70 -0.25 7.65
C ARG A 10 11.67 -0.35 6.48
N TYR A 11 11.36 -1.16 5.46
CA TYR A 11 12.22 -1.37 4.29
C TYR A 11 11.90 -0.41 3.14
N LEU A 12 10.70 0.19 3.12
CA LEU A 12 10.29 1.12 2.07
C LEU A 12 10.86 2.52 2.35
N SER A 13 11.74 3.00 1.47
CA SER A 13 12.28 4.35 1.54
C SER A 13 11.28 5.41 1.05
N LYS A 14 11.58 6.70 1.28
CA LYS A 14 10.77 7.82 0.78
C LYS A 14 10.56 7.78 -0.74
N GLU A 15 11.54 7.28 -1.50
CA GLU A 15 11.43 7.15 -2.96
C GLU A 15 10.43 6.06 -3.37
N HIS A 16 10.34 4.96 -2.61
CA HIS A 16 9.36 3.89 -2.86
C HIS A 16 7.93 4.42 -2.73
N PHE A 17 7.68 5.19 -1.67
CA PHE A 17 6.38 5.83 -1.47
C PHE A 17 6.09 6.86 -2.55
N ARG A 18 7.08 7.64 -2.98
CA ARG A 18 6.92 8.58 -4.10
C ARG A 18 6.52 7.88 -5.40
N VAL A 19 7.09 6.72 -5.69
CA VAL A 19 6.70 5.88 -6.85
C VAL A 19 5.29 5.31 -6.66
N LEU A 20 4.94 4.80 -5.48
CA LEU A 20 3.58 4.30 -5.20
C LEU A 20 2.51 5.39 -5.37
N THR A 21 2.76 6.60 -4.86
CA THR A 21 1.86 7.76 -5.05
C THR A 21 1.79 8.17 -6.51
N ALA A 22 2.90 8.12 -7.25
CA ALA A 22 2.89 8.41 -8.68
C ALA A 22 2.03 7.42 -9.48
N VAL A 23 2.05 6.13 -9.11
CA VAL A 23 1.16 5.12 -9.69
C VAL A 23 -0.29 5.42 -9.34
N GLU A 24 -0.60 5.73 -8.08
CA GLU A 24 -1.96 6.09 -7.65
C GLU A 24 -2.50 7.32 -8.42
N MET A 25 -1.68 8.37 -8.57
CA MET A 25 -2.03 9.56 -9.34
C MET A 25 -2.26 9.23 -10.82
N GLY A 26 -1.42 8.38 -11.41
CA GLY A 26 -1.59 7.91 -12.78
C GLY A 26 -2.86 7.09 -12.97
N MET A 27 -3.25 6.31 -11.95
CA MET A 27 -4.44 5.46 -11.98
C MET A 27 -5.76 6.23 -12.02
N LYS A 28 -5.76 7.51 -11.64
CA LYS A 28 -6.94 8.38 -11.78
C LYS A 28 -7.34 8.60 -13.25
N ASN A 29 -6.36 8.54 -14.16
CA ASN A 29 -6.56 8.80 -15.58
C ASN A 29 -6.38 7.55 -16.46
N HIS A 30 -5.63 6.54 -15.98
CA HIS A 30 -5.32 5.33 -16.73
C HIS A 30 -5.46 4.09 -15.85
N GLU A 31 -6.24 3.08 -16.27
CA GLU A 31 -6.37 1.83 -15.51
C GLU A 31 -5.01 1.11 -15.32
N ILE A 32 -4.15 1.16 -16.34
CA ILE A 32 -2.78 0.64 -16.31
C ILE A 32 -1.82 1.80 -16.60
N VAL A 33 -0.92 2.08 -15.65
CA VAL A 33 -0.01 3.23 -15.74
C VAL A 33 1.34 2.78 -16.32
N PRO A 34 1.80 3.34 -17.44
CA PRO A 34 3.10 2.98 -18.02
C PRO A 34 4.26 3.50 -17.18
N ALA A 35 5.39 2.77 -17.17
CA ALA A 35 6.57 3.11 -16.39
C ALA A 35 7.14 4.51 -16.71
N SER A 36 7.05 4.95 -17.96
CA SER A 36 7.46 6.28 -18.40
C SER A 36 6.63 7.39 -17.74
N LEU A 37 5.31 7.20 -17.67
CA LEU A 37 4.41 8.14 -17.01
C LEU A 37 4.67 8.18 -15.49
N ILE A 38 4.89 7.02 -14.87
CA ILE A 38 5.23 6.93 -13.44
C ILE A 38 6.53 7.69 -13.16
N ALA A 39 7.56 7.51 -13.98
CA ALA A 39 8.83 8.21 -13.83
C ALA A 39 8.67 9.74 -13.94
N SER A 40 7.83 10.21 -14.87
CA SER A 40 7.51 11.62 -15.03
C SER A 40 6.77 12.20 -13.82
N ILE A 41 5.71 11.52 -13.33
CA ILE A 41 4.94 11.97 -12.17
C ILE A 41 5.80 11.93 -10.89
N ALA A 42 6.61 10.88 -10.71
CA ALA A 42 7.52 10.77 -9.57
C ALA A 42 8.69 11.77 -9.64
N SER A 43 8.93 12.41 -10.79
CA SER A 43 10.10 13.26 -11.06
C SER A 43 11.43 12.57 -10.71
N LEU A 44 11.52 11.27 -10.99
CA LEU A 44 12.74 10.48 -10.76
C LEU A 44 13.47 10.23 -12.08
N LYS A 45 14.80 10.16 -12.03
CA LYS A 45 15.60 9.72 -13.20
C LYS A 45 15.13 8.32 -13.61
N HIS A 46 14.87 8.12 -14.91
CA HIS A 46 14.28 6.89 -15.48
C HIS A 46 14.96 5.59 -15.01
N GLY A 47 16.28 5.62 -14.76
CA GLY A 47 17.03 4.45 -14.25
C GLY A 47 16.65 4.00 -12.84
N GLY A 48 16.32 4.93 -11.94
CA GLY A 48 15.94 4.62 -10.55
C GLY A 48 14.51 4.10 -10.43
N CYS A 49 13.59 4.65 -11.22
CA CYS A 49 12.17 4.29 -11.17
C CYS A 49 11.94 2.81 -11.49
N ASN A 50 12.59 2.27 -12.53
CA ASN A 50 12.42 0.87 -12.92
C ASN A 50 12.94 -0.12 -11.86
N LYS A 51 14.01 0.23 -11.15
CA LYS A 51 14.53 -0.60 -10.04
C LYS A 51 13.50 -0.69 -8.91
N ILE A 52 12.96 0.46 -8.50
CA ILE A 52 11.95 0.57 -7.45
C ILE A 52 10.67 -0.17 -7.85
N LEU A 53 10.19 0.00 -9.09
CA LEU A 53 9.01 -0.71 -9.60
C LEU A 53 9.17 -2.23 -9.52
N ARG A 54 10.36 -2.74 -9.83
CA ARG A 54 10.67 -4.16 -9.74
C ARG A 54 10.70 -4.66 -8.30
N GLU A 55 11.23 -3.87 -7.37
CA GLU A 55 11.23 -4.17 -5.93
C GLU A 55 9.81 -4.17 -5.35
N LEU A 56 9.01 -3.15 -5.67
CA LEU A 56 7.59 -3.06 -5.28
C LEU A 56 6.76 -4.22 -5.84
N GLY A 57 7.06 -4.66 -7.06
CA GLY A 57 6.43 -5.83 -7.68
C GLY A 57 6.76 -7.15 -6.98
N LYS A 58 8.01 -7.35 -6.51
CA LYS A 58 8.39 -8.55 -5.73
C LYS A 58 7.56 -8.69 -4.44
N HIS A 59 7.24 -7.56 -3.84
CA HIS A 59 6.46 -7.48 -2.62
C HIS A 59 4.94 -7.51 -2.83
N ARG A 60 4.48 -7.68 -4.08
CA ARG A 60 3.07 -7.66 -4.46
C ARG A 60 2.35 -6.37 -4.06
N LEU A 61 3.07 -5.25 -3.94
CA LEU A 61 2.47 -3.93 -3.72
C LEU A 61 1.93 -3.36 -5.03
N LEU A 62 2.63 -3.65 -6.12
CA LEU A 62 2.22 -3.36 -7.48
C LEU A 62 1.98 -4.65 -8.24
N ALA A 63 0.98 -4.63 -9.14
CA ALA A 63 0.77 -5.67 -10.12
C ALA A 63 1.23 -5.15 -11.49
N TYR A 64 2.11 -5.91 -12.13
CA TYR A 64 2.49 -5.65 -13.51
C TYR A 64 1.47 -6.31 -14.43
N GLU A 65 0.91 -5.52 -15.35
CA GLU A 65 -0.12 -5.97 -16.27
C GLU A 65 0.28 -5.61 -17.70
N ARG A 66 0.12 -6.58 -18.60
CA ARG A 66 0.47 -6.44 -20.01
C ARG A 66 -0.71 -6.87 -20.86
N THR A 67 -1.32 -5.88 -21.50
CA THR A 67 -2.40 -6.06 -22.47
C THR A 67 -1.85 -5.86 -23.90
N LYS A 68 -2.63 -6.20 -24.92
CA LYS A 68 -2.22 -6.06 -26.34
C LYS A 68 -1.81 -4.63 -26.72
N THR A 69 -2.39 -3.62 -26.08
CA THR A 69 -2.19 -2.19 -26.41
C THR A 69 -1.38 -1.43 -25.37
N VAL A 70 -1.34 -1.90 -24.11
CA VAL A 70 -0.76 -1.16 -22.99
C VAL A 70 0.00 -2.10 -22.07
N GLN A 71 1.19 -1.69 -21.63
CA GLN A 71 1.99 -2.38 -20.63
C GLN A 71 2.33 -1.42 -19.50
N GLY A 72 2.16 -1.86 -18.25
CA GLY A 72 2.40 -0.98 -17.12
C GLY A 72 2.14 -1.63 -15.77
N TYR A 73 1.94 -0.77 -14.78
CA TYR A 73 1.74 -1.16 -13.40
C TYR A 73 0.40 -0.63 -12.90
N ARG A 74 -0.22 -1.40 -12.02
CA ARG A 74 -1.38 -0.97 -11.23
C ARG A 74 -1.11 -1.19 -9.75
N LEU A 75 -1.78 -0.41 -8.92
CA LEU A 75 -1.77 -0.60 -7.48
C LEU A 75 -2.60 -1.84 -7.10
N THR A 76 -2.14 -2.56 -6.09
CA THR A 76 -2.90 -3.63 -5.45
C THR A 76 -3.54 -3.14 -4.16
N ASN A 77 -4.47 -3.90 -3.60
CA ASN A 77 -5.05 -3.61 -2.29
C ASN A 77 -3.97 -3.46 -1.20
N ALA A 78 -2.91 -4.28 -1.27
CA ALA A 78 -1.78 -4.14 -0.36
C ALA A 78 -1.04 -2.82 -0.60
N GLY A 79 -0.80 -2.42 -1.84
CA GLY A 79 -0.20 -1.12 -2.17
C GLY A 79 -1.00 0.07 -1.58
N TYR A 80 -2.33 0.03 -1.65
CA TYR A 80 -3.20 1.03 -1.03
C TYR A 80 -3.08 1.05 0.50
N ASP A 81 -3.08 -0.12 1.13
CA ASP A 81 -2.91 -0.22 2.58
C ASP A 81 -1.58 0.45 3.02
N TYR A 82 -0.48 0.25 2.26
CA TYR A 82 0.82 0.88 2.58
C TYR A 82 0.85 2.39 2.34
N LEU A 83 0.16 2.88 1.30
CA LEU A 83 0.00 4.33 1.11
C LEU A 83 -0.78 4.96 2.26
N ALA A 84 -1.86 4.32 2.70
CA ALA A 84 -2.63 4.77 3.87
C ALA A 84 -1.78 4.77 5.14
N LEU A 85 -1.01 3.70 5.37
CA LEU A 85 -0.08 3.61 6.49
C LEU A 85 1.01 4.69 6.43
N LYS A 86 1.48 5.06 5.23
CA LYS A 86 2.46 6.13 5.08
C LYS A 86 1.90 7.50 5.45
N THR A 87 0.66 7.79 5.06
CA THR A 87 -0.05 9.02 5.45
C THR A 87 -0.24 9.10 6.96
N LEU A 88 -0.50 7.96 7.61
CA LEU A 88 -0.61 7.85 9.07
C LEU A 88 0.75 7.91 9.78
N SER A 89 1.83 7.44 9.14
CA SER A 89 3.22 7.45 9.62
C SER A 89 3.99 8.72 9.20
N SER A 90 3.29 9.85 9.05
CA SER A 90 3.94 11.17 8.92
C SER A 90 4.84 11.42 10.16
N PRO A 91 5.95 12.20 10.06
CA PRO A 91 7.16 12.09 10.88
C PRO A 91 7.04 12.25 12.41
N GLN A 92 5.85 12.40 12.98
CA GLN A 92 5.63 12.70 14.40
C GLN A 92 4.74 11.68 15.12
N VAL A 93 4.12 10.72 14.42
CA VAL A 93 3.04 9.91 15.03
C VAL A 93 3.39 8.43 15.18
N ILE A 94 4.15 7.83 14.23
CA ILE A 94 4.37 6.37 14.20
C ILE A 94 5.80 6.05 13.74
N SER A 95 6.66 5.59 14.66
CA SER A 95 8.03 5.09 14.42
C SER A 95 8.08 3.59 14.16
N SER A 96 7.16 2.84 14.76
CA SER A 96 7.13 1.39 14.68
C SER A 96 5.69 0.86 14.64
N VAL A 97 5.50 -0.27 13.98
CA VAL A 97 4.20 -0.97 13.97
C VAL A 97 4.43 -2.40 14.47
N GLY A 98 3.70 -2.76 15.51
CA GLY A 98 3.70 -4.05 16.17
C GLY A 98 2.74 -5.06 15.55
N ASN A 99 2.54 -6.17 16.26
CA ASN A 99 1.70 -7.27 15.81
C ASN A 99 0.21 -6.88 15.75
N GLN A 100 -0.52 -7.54 14.85
CA GLN A 100 -1.97 -7.44 14.79
C GLN A 100 -2.58 -8.10 16.04
N MET A 101 -3.30 -7.31 16.84
CA MET A 101 -3.92 -7.80 18.10
C MET A 101 -5.29 -8.46 17.88
N GLY A 102 -5.92 -8.26 16.72
CA GLY A 102 -7.22 -8.85 16.43
C GLY A 102 -7.60 -8.80 14.95
N VAL A 103 -8.11 -9.92 14.44
CA VAL A 103 -8.80 -10.02 13.15
C VAL A 103 -10.27 -10.31 13.47
N GLY A 104 -11.19 -9.40 13.15
CA GLY A 104 -12.60 -9.50 13.53
C GLY A 104 -13.59 -9.18 12.40
N LYS A 105 -14.88 -9.11 12.73
CA LYS A 105 -15.93 -8.56 11.84
C LYS A 105 -15.74 -7.06 11.57
N GLU A 106 -14.96 -6.41 12.43
CA GLU A 106 -14.61 -4.99 12.57
C GLU A 106 -13.23 -4.63 11.96
N PRO A 107 -12.86 -3.33 11.90
CA PRO A 107 -11.55 -2.87 11.42
C PRO A 107 -10.36 -3.65 12.00
N ASP A 108 -9.33 -3.85 11.16
CA ASP A 108 -8.06 -4.46 11.58
C ASP A 108 -7.35 -3.50 12.56
N ILE A 109 -7.02 -3.96 13.76
CA ILE A 109 -6.35 -3.15 14.80
C ILE A 109 -4.87 -3.52 14.88
N TYR A 110 -4.01 -2.52 14.70
CA TYR A 110 -2.55 -2.63 14.80
C TYR A 110 -2.05 -1.81 15.98
N ILE A 111 -1.15 -2.36 16.78
CA ILE A 111 -0.40 -1.55 17.76
C ILE A 111 0.69 -0.81 16.98
N VAL A 112 0.82 0.49 17.18
CA VAL A 112 1.88 1.32 16.61
C VAL A 112 2.60 2.02 17.76
N ALA A 113 3.89 2.32 17.64
CA ALA A 113 4.63 3.10 18.63
C ALA A 113 5.32 4.30 17.99
N ASN A 114 5.49 5.40 18.73
CA ASN A 114 6.25 6.57 18.28
C ASN A 114 7.76 6.45 18.64
N GLU A 115 8.55 7.49 18.38
CA GLU A 115 9.99 7.51 18.69
C GLU A 115 10.27 7.51 20.20
N ASP A 116 9.32 7.97 21.02
CA ASP A 116 9.35 7.94 22.49
C ASP A 116 8.81 6.62 23.09
N GLU A 117 8.73 5.55 22.29
CA GLU A 117 8.16 4.24 22.66
C GLU A 117 6.69 4.26 23.13
N GLN A 118 5.96 5.36 22.94
CA GLN A 118 4.54 5.44 23.29
C GLN A 118 3.70 4.62 22.32
N GLN A 119 2.92 3.68 22.85
CA GLN A 119 2.07 2.79 22.07
C GLN A 119 0.69 3.39 21.82
N PHE A 120 0.25 3.37 20.56
CA PHE A 120 -1.07 3.77 20.09
C PHE A 120 -1.77 2.59 19.39
N ALA A 121 -3.10 2.59 19.39
CA ALA A 121 -3.89 1.64 18.61
C ALA A 121 -4.32 2.29 17.29
N MET A 122 -3.87 1.74 16.17
CA MET A 122 -4.28 2.16 14.83
C MET A 122 -5.42 1.25 14.34
N LYS A 123 -6.58 1.85 14.08
CA LYS A 123 -7.74 1.16 13.49
C LYS A 123 -7.77 1.36 11.98
N LEU A 124 -7.68 0.26 11.23
CA LEU A 124 -7.73 0.24 9.77
C LEU A 124 -9.14 -0.20 9.33
N HIS A 125 -9.97 0.77 8.95
CA HIS A 125 -11.32 0.51 8.42
C HIS A 125 -11.25 0.09 6.95
N ARG A 126 -11.30 -1.21 6.69
CA ARG A 126 -11.47 -1.76 5.33
C ARG A 126 -12.94 -1.65 4.92
N LEU A 127 -13.33 -0.53 4.29
CA LEU A 127 -14.65 -0.35 3.67
C LEU A 127 -14.76 -1.08 2.33
N TRP A 128 -14.55 -2.40 2.34
CA TRP A 128 -14.91 -3.28 1.21
C TRP A 128 -15.41 -4.62 1.75
N LYS A 129 -16.62 -4.62 2.30
CA LYS A 129 -17.44 -5.83 2.36
C LYS A 129 -18.65 -5.59 1.46
N LYS A 130 -18.64 -6.21 0.27
CA LYS A 130 -19.91 -6.62 -0.33
C LYS A 130 -20.69 -7.39 0.75
N LEU A 131 -21.98 -7.07 0.89
CA LEU A 131 -22.93 -7.82 1.72
C LEU A 131 -22.69 -9.32 1.54
N SER A 132 -22.28 -10.00 2.61
CA SER A 132 -22.38 -11.45 2.71
C SER A 132 -23.61 -11.72 3.56
N PHE A 133 -24.74 -11.99 2.90
CA PHE A 133 -25.93 -12.50 3.57
C PHE A 133 -25.67 -13.98 3.88
N SER A 134 -25.49 -14.30 5.17
CA SER A 134 -25.56 -15.69 5.64
C SER A 134 -26.95 -15.89 6.22
N GLN A 135 -27.87 -16.39 5.40
CA GLN A 135 -29.14 -16.92 5.87
C GLN A 135 -28.83 -18.18 6.68
N SER A 136 -29.23 -18.20 7.94
CA SER A 136 -29.02 -19.34 8.82
C SER A 136 -30.36 -19.86 9.32
N TRP A 137 -30.46 -21.19 9.31
CA TRP A 137 -31.46 -22.09 9.90
C TRP A 137 -32.68 -22.43 9.03
N LYS A 138 -32.79 -23.68 8.58
CA LYS A 138 -32.96 -24.88 9.42
C LYS A 138 -31.99 -25.98 9.02
#